data_AF-A0A7X6CGF1-F1
#
_entry.id   AF-A0A7X6CGF1-F1
#
_cell.length_a   1.000
_cell.length_b   1.000
_cell.length_c   1.000
_cell.angle_alpha   90.00
_cell.angle_beta   90.00
_cell.angle_gamma   90.00
#
_symmetry.space_group_name_H-M   'P 1'
#
loop_
_entity.id
_entity.type
_entity.pdbx_description
1 polymer ?
#
loop_
_entity_poly.entity_id
_entity_poly.type
_entity_poly.pdbx_seq_one_letter_code
_entity_poly.pdbx_strand_id
1 'polypeptide(L)'
;MQITSPVNRDSIEPIDLSNLDAKFAKIAKFPNLGRSRDEILPSLRSLPIDNYLILYMPIGQDVEIFRVVSGYRDLSALFADGDD
;
A
#
# COMPACT_ATOMS: atom_id res chain seq x y z
N MET A 1 -16.80 33.31 -16.02
CA MET A 1 -15.48 33.22 -15.38
C MET A 1 -14.94 31.82 -15.67
N GLN A 2 -14.08 31.69 -16.67
CA GLN A 2 -13.39 30.44 -16.97
C GLN A 2 -12.08 30.40 -16.19
N ILE A 3 -11.80 29.26 -15.55
CA ILE A 3 -10.44 28.85 -15.23
C ILE A 3 -10.27 27.49 -15.90
N THR A 4 -9.35 27.43 -16.86
CA THR A 4 -8.98 26.22 -17.59
C THR A 4 -7.77 25.59 -16.91
N SER A 5 -7.80 24.28 -16.73
CA SER A 5 -6.61 23.43 -16.68
C SER A 5 -7.06 22.06 -17.21
N PRO A 6 -6.46 21.54 -18.30
CA PRO A 6 -6.86 20.28 -18.89
C PRO A 6 -6.26 19.15 -18.06
N VAL A 7 -7.01 18.63 -17.10
CA VAL A 7 -6.68 17.31 -16.55
C VAL A 7 -7.04 16.31 -17.64
N ASN A 8 -6.01 15.74 -18.26
CA ASN A 8 -6.10 14.65 -19.21
C ASN A 8 -7.01 13.56 -18.64
N ARG A 9 -8.23 13.49 -19.18
CA ARG A 9 -9.36 12.73 -18.65
C ARG A 9 -9.53 11.39 -19.36
N ASP A 10 -8.42 10.84 -19.86
CA ASP A 10 -8.40 9.53 -20.48
C ASP A 10 -7.87 8.51 -19.47
N SER A 11 -8.79 7.62 -19.07
CA SER A 11 -8.57 6.38 -18.31
C SER A 11 -8.27 6.52 -16.81
N ILE A 12 -9.25 6.98 -16.02
CA ILE A 12 -9.42 6.37 -14.69
C ILE A 12 -10.14 5.05 -14.94
N GLU A 13 -9.37 3.98 -15.20
CA GLU A 13 -9.87 2.61 -15.04
C GLU A 13 -10.55 2.55 -13.66
N PRO A 14 -11.80 2.08 -13.54
CA PRO A 14 -12.42 1.92 -12.24
C PRO A 14 -11.48 1.08 -11.38
N ILE A 15 -11.01 1.66 -10.28
CA ILE A 15 -10.17 0.97 -9.31
C ILE A 15 -10.97 -0.25 -8.86
N ASP A 16 -10.57 -1.43 -9.33
CA ASP A 16 -11.21 -2.69 -8.98
C ASP A 16 -10.82 -3.05 -7.54
N LEU A 17 -11.61 -2.52 -6.61
CA LEU A 17 -11.52 -2.78 -5.18
C LEU A 17 -12.06 -4.16 -4.81
N SER A 18 -12.73 -4.85 -5.74
CA SER A 18 -13.49 -6.08 -5.47
C SER A 18 -12.61 -7.23 -4.95
N ASN A 19 -11.29 -7.14 -5.11
CA ASN A 19 -10.33 -8.13 -4.64
C ASN A 19 -9.50 -7.66 -3.43
N LEU A 20 -9.72 -6.44 -2.92
CA LEU A 20 -8.96 -5.93 -1.77
C LEU A 20 -9.34 -6.64 -0.46
N ASP A 21 -10.62 -7.02 -0.31
CA ASP A 21 -11.11 -7.77 0.85
C ASP A 21 -10.44 -9.14 0.97
N ALA A 22 -10.32 -9.87 -0.15
CA ALA A 22 -9.64 -11.17 -0.16
C ALA A 22 -8.15 -11.04 0.17
N LYS A 23 -7.51 -9.94 -0.25
CA LYS A 23 -6.12 -9.62 0.09
C LYS A 23 -5.96 -9.33 1.57
N PHE A 24 -6.83 -8.51 2.15
CA PHE A 24 -6.81 -8.22 3.59
C PHE A 24 -7.09 -9.46 4.43
N ALA A 25 -8.04 -10.31 4.02
CA ALA A 25 -8.28 -11.60 4.68
C ALA A 25 -7.03 -12.48 4.68
N LYS A 26 -6.26 -12.48 3.60
CA LYS A 26 -4.97 -13.21 3.53
C LYS A 26 -3.94 -12.63 4.48
N ILE A 27 -3.85 -11.30 4.60
CA ILE A 27 -2.95 -10.63 5.54
C ILE A 27 -3.34 -10.95 6.99
N ALA A 28 -4.63 -10.87 7.33
CA ALA A 28 -5.12 -11.21 8.67
C ALA A 28 -4.82 -12.67 9.04
N LYS A 29 -4.96 -13.60 8.08
CA LYS A 29 -4.64 -15.02 8.29
C LYS A 29 -3.14 -15.29 8.41
N PHE A 30 -2.32 -14.50 7.72
CA PHE A 30 -0.87 -14.64 7.67
C PHE A 30 -0.19 -13.29 7.94
N PRO A 31 -0.25 -12.78 9.18
CA PRO A 31 0.28 -11.46 9.53
C PRO A 31 1.78 -11.34 9.26
N ASN A 32 2.48 -12.47 9.16
CA ASN A 32 3.91 -12.52 8.90
C ASN A 32 4.30 -12.49 7.41
N LEU A 33 3.35 -12.33 6.48
CA LEU A 33 3.59 -12.43 5.03
C LEU A 33 4.43 -11.26 4.45
N GLY A 34 4.29 -10.05 5.01
CA GLY A 34 5.01 -8.86 4.58
C GLY A 34 6.46 -8.80 5.10
N ARG A 35 7.29 -8.04 4.38
CA ARG A 35 8.65 -7.67 4.82
C ARG A 35 8.56 -6.80 6.07
N SER A 36 9.34 -7.12 7.10
CA SER A 36 9.48 -6.26 8.28
C SER A 36 10.08 -4.93 7.87
N ARG A 37 9.54 -3.85 8.41
CA ARG A 37 9.97 -2.46 8.22
C ARG A 37 10.27 -1.82 9.57
N ASP A 38 10.93 -2.59 10.44
CA ASP A 38 11.31 -2.15 11.78
C ASP A 38 12.29 -0.95 11.73
N GLU A 39 12.96 -0.74 10.59
CA GLU A 39 13.76 0.45 10.30
C GLU A 39 12.93 1.75 10.28
N ILE A 40 11.62 1.67 9.97
CA ILE A 40 10.69 2.82 9.96
C ILE A 40 9.92 2.89 11.28
N LEU A 41 9.31 1.78 11.69
CA LEU A 41 8.49 1.71 12.91
C LEU A 41 8.41 0.25 13.41
N PRO A 42 8.53 -0.01 14.73
CA PRO A 42 8.52 -1.38 15.24
C PRO A 42 7.25 -2.15 14.87
N SER A 43 7.39 -3.40 14.41
CA SER A 43 6.30 -4.27 13.95
C SER A 43 5.60 -3.83 12.66
N LEU A 44 6.03 -2.73 12.03
CA LEU A 44 5.52 -2.31 10.74
C LEU A 44 5.93 -3.33 9.68
N ARG A 45 5.01 -3.64 8.77
CA ARG A 45 5.26 -4.53 7.65
C ARG A 45 4.78 -3.92 6.36
N SER A 46 5.50 -4.24 5.30
CA SER A 46 5.16 -3.86 3.93
C SER A 46 4.89 -5.09 3.07
N LEU A 47 3.80 -5.09 2.32
CA LEU A 47 3.44 -6.16 1.40
C LEU A 47 2.98 -5.58 0.07
N PRO A 48 3.75 -5.77 -1.02
CA PRO A 48 3.28 -5.46 -2.36
C PRO A 48 2.26 -6.51 -2.81
N ILE A 49 1.08 -6.07 -3.27
CA ILE A 49 0.06 -6.91 -3.90
C ILE A 49 -0.47 -6.22 -5.15
N ASP A 50 -0.25 -6.83 -6.30
CA ASP A 50 -0.54 -6.26 -7.62
C ASP A 50 0.08 -4.86 -7.77
N ASN A 51 -0.74 -3.83 -7.97
CA ASN A 51 -0.30 -2.45 -8.13
C ASN A 51 -0.34 -1.64 -6.81
N TYR A 52 -0.45 -2.33 -5.68
CA TYR A 52 -0.55 -1.72 -4.36
C TYR A 52 0.59 -2.14 -3.45
N LEU A 53 0.99 -1.23 -2.57
CA LEU A 53 1.79 -1.50 -1.40
C LEU A 53 0.94 -1.29 -0.17
N ILE A 54 0.81 -2.34 0.63
CA ILE A 54 0.06 -2.31 1.88
C ILE A 54 1.06 -2.22 3.03
N LEU A 55 0.94 -1.17 3.82
CA LEU A 55 1.62 -1.01 5.10
C LEU A 55 0.67 -1.43 6.20
N TYR A 56 1.10 -2.34 7.07
CA TYR A 56 0.25 -2.89 8.13
C TYR A 56 1.07 -3.32 9.36
N MET A 57 0.40 -3.47 10.50
CA MET A 57 1.00 -3.98 11.73
C MET A 57 0.19 -5.15 12.30
N PRO A 58 0.82 -6.28 12.65
CA PRO A 58 0.18 -7.29 13.48
C PRO A 58 -0.06 -6.77 14.90
N ILE A 59 -1.29 -6.89 15.41
CA ILE A 59 -1.65 -6.46 16.78
C ILE A 59 -2.38 -7.62 17.46
N GLY A 60 -1.68 -8.33 18.34
CA GLY A 60 -2.24 -9.49 19.02
C GLY A 60 -2.62 -10.59 18.03
N GLN A 61 -3.91 -10.79 17.80
CA GLN A 61 -4.45 -11.76 16.83
C GLN A 61 -5.03 -11.08 15.57
N ASP A 62 -4.97 -9.76 15.51
CA ASP A 62 -5.50 -8.94 14.43
C ASP A 62 -4.38 -8.31 13.61
N VAL A 63 -4.78 -7.64 12.53
CA VAL A 63 -3.89 -6.80 11.72
C VAL A 63 -4.52 -5.43 11.52
N GLU A 64 -3.74 -4.38 11.79
CA GLU A 64 -4.11 -3.00 11.49
C GLU A 64 -3.49 -2.57 10.16
N ILE A 65 -4.33 -2.16 9.21
CA ILE A 65 -3.87 -1.61 7.93
C ILE A 65 -3.56 -0.12 8.14
N PHE A 66 -2.29 0.23 8.00
CA PHE A 66 -1.81 1.60 8.22
C PHE A 66 -1.99 2.47 6.98
N ARG A 67 -1.65 1.93 5.80
CA ARG A 67 -1.78 2.65 4.53
C ARG A 67 -1.82 1.68 3.35
N VAL A 68 -2.62 2.03 2.34
CA VAL A 68 -2.61 1.40 1.03
C VAL A 68 -2.15 2.43 0.01
N VAL A 69 -1.05 2.16 -0.68
CA VAL A 69 -0.48 3.04 -1.69
C VAL A 69 -0.63 2.40 -3.05
N SER A 70 -1.27 3.07 -4.01
CA SER A 70 -1.30 2.65 -5.41
C SER A 70 -0.09 3.21 -6.15
N GLY A 71 0.57 2.41 -7.00
CA GLY A 71 1.59 2.94 -7.90
C GLY A 71 2.68 1.96 -8.29
N TYR A 72 2.79 1.72 -9.60
CA TYR A 72 3.82 0.90 -10.24
C TYR A 72 5.22 1.55 -10.23
N ARG A 73 5.34 2.85 -9.86
CA ARG A 73 6.55 3.66 -10.10
C ARG A 73 7.26 4.16 -8.83
N ASP A 74 6.60 4.18 -7.67
CA ASP A 74 7.14 4.82 -6.46
C ASP A 74 7.38 3.86 -5.28
N LEU A 75 7.24 2.55 -5.46
CA LEU A 75 7.54 1.61 -4.38
C LEU A 75 9.01 1.68 -3.96
N SER A 76 9.93 1.83 -4.92
CA SER A 76 11.36 2.02 -4.62
C SER A 76 11.66 3.40 -4.02
N ALA A 77 10.89 4.44 -4.37
CA ALA A 77 11.07 5.80 -3.84
C ALA A 77 10.52 5.95 -2.41
N LEU A 78 9.48 5.20 -2.05
CA LEU A 78 8.90 5.19 -0.70
C LEU A 78 9.80 4.52 0.35
N PHE A 79 10.74 3.67 -0.08
CA PHE A 79 11.68 2.96 0.77
C PHE A 79 13.14 3.27 0.42
N ALA A 80 13.40 4.35 -0.33
CA ALA A 80 14.75 4.87 -0.47
C ALA A 80 15.13 5.51 0.87
N ASP A 81 15.58 4.68 1.80
CA ASP A 81 16.24 5.14 3.01
C ASP A 81 17.48 5.95 2.65
N GLY A 82 17.73 6.97 3.45
CA GLY A 82 18.86 7.88 3.31
C GLY A 82 20.18 7.17 3.47
N ASP A 83 20.80 6.83 2.33
CA ASP A 83 22.21 6.52 2.22
C ASP A 83 22.96 7.84 1.95
N ASP A 84 23.24 8.58 3.04
CA ASP A 84 24.51 9.31 3.27
C ASP A 84 24.69 9.57 4.78
#